data_AF-A0A3D4FBA4-F1
#
_entry.id   AF-A0A3D4FBA4-F1
#
_cell.length_a   1.000
_cell.length_b   1.000
_cell.length_c   1.000
_cell.angle_alpha   90.00
_cell.angle_beta   90.00
_cell.angle_gamma   90.00
#
_symmetry.space_group_name_H-M   'P 1'
#
loop_
_entity.id
_entity.type
_entity.pdbx_description
1 polymer ?
#
loop_
_entity_poly.entity_id
_entity_poly.type
_entity_poly.pdbx_seq_one_letter_code
_entity_poly.pdbx_strand_id
1 'polypeptide(L)'
;SVWTFQSWNMVYNISKQFEEPEERWRWILSGVNLLRKEAIVYNPDSTTIYRELAWIFQDKMGANLDTAHFYYKERWASEIRKILGRRPDLEGILASQDPDIVQKREQLKTRFGLEIETMKRIQDNLGPFDWRLPESQAIYWAWVGLENAHQGQRNFLRRIIWQSMALAFERGRIIENESAQKLEYAPNLGLAPYTHAMFLKVREEEENPDYYSTIDRAHTEFLQNATYYFYLHHQMETSGLWFAELKKRFPDSLPAGLSLEEFALNRFEKNLVKADMNQARVIIEGMMRQFLYYLSIGEEDQALGYSNLSRLAWERHQTRVEKARASDRLAMPEYEELMRGLVDRIFQGKEGFTDSMIAVLKTRVRFIDTDGTPE
;
A
#
# COMPACT_ATOMS: atom_id res chain seq x y z
N SER A 1 -28.03 -9.62 11.91
CA SER A 1 -28.60 -9.63 13.27
C SER A 1 -29.02 -8.20 13.64
N VAL A 2 -29.73 -8.00 14.75
CA VAL A 2 -30.04 -6.63 15.23
C VAL A 2 -28.78 -5.81 15.43
N TRP A 3 -27.70 -6.43 15.93
CA TRP A 3 -26.40 -5.80 16.14
C TRP A 3 -25.77 -5.25 14.85
N THR A 4 -25.71 -6.08 13.80
CA THR A 4 -25.14 -5.64 12.52
C THR A 4 -25.99 -4.57 11.85
N PHE A 5 -27.32 -4.65 12.00
CA PHE A 5 -28.22 -3.61 11.50
C PHE A 5 -28.00 -2.26 12.21
N GLN A 6 -27.89 -2.25 13.54
CA GLN A 6 -27.66 -1.02 14.30
C GLN A 6 -26.27 -0.44 14.00
N SER A 7 -25.23 -1.29 14.00
CA SER A 7 -23.88 -0.86 13.65
C SER A 7 -23.82 -0.28 12.24
N TRP A 8 -24.46 -0.92 11.25
CA TRP A 8 -24.55 -0.38 9.89
C TRP A 8 -25.17 1.01 9.85
N ASN A 9 -26.29 1.21 10.57
CA ASN A 9 -26.94 2.51 10.63
C ASN A 9 -26.02 3.58 11.23
N MET A 10 -25.32 3.27 12.30
CA MET A 10 -24.36 4.20 12.92
C MET A 10 -23.21 4.52 11.96
N VAL A 11 -22.58 3.50 11.38
CA VAL A 11 -21.35 3.62 10.59
C VAL A 11 -21.61 4.22 9.21
N TYR A 12 -22.70 3.88 8.53
CA TYR A 12 -22.93 4.29 7.14
C TYR A 12 -24.02 5.34 7.00
N ASN A 13 -25.17 5.18 7.68
CA ASN A 13 -26.33 6.03 7.44
C ASN A 13 -26.29 7.33 8.25
N ILE A 14 -26.01 7.22 9.55
CA ILE A 14 -25.97 8.33 10.50
C ILE A 14 -24.66 9.12 10.31
N SER A 15 -23.51 8.45 10.28
CA SER A 15 -22.22 9.16 10.11
C SER A 15 -22.19 10.03 8.85
N LYS A 16 -22.79 9.59 7.74
CA LYS A 16 -22.87 10.34 6.49
C LYS A 16 -23.66 11.65 6.61
N GLN A 17 -24.56 11.79 7.59
CA GLN A 17 -25.36 13.01 7.76
C GLN A 17 -24.55 14.18 8.32
N PHE A 18 -23.35 13.93 8.84
CA PHE A 18 -22.50 14.98 9.41
C PHE A 18 -21.49 15.47 8.38
N GLU A 19 -21.20 16.77 8.37
CA GLU A 19 -20.14 17.34 7.52
C GLU A 19 -18.78 17.15 8.18
N GLU A 20 -18.70 17.33 9.50
CA GLU A 20 -17.47 17.31 10.28
C GLU A 20 -16.87 15.89 10.42
N PRO A 21 -15.62 15.65 9.97
CA PRO A 21 -14.98 14.34 10.06
C PRO A 21 -14.93 13.76 11.49
N GLU A 22 -14.81 14.63 12.50
CA GLU A 22 -14.79 14.22 13.90
C GLU A 22 -16.12 13.61 14.36
N GLU A 23 -17.25 14.19 13.95
CA GLU A 23 -18.56 13.69 14.31
C GLU A 23 -18.86 12.37 13.62
N ARG A 24 -18.48 12.26 12.33
CA ARG A 24 -18.52 10.99 11.61
C ARG A 24 -17.72 9.92 12.34
N TRP A 25 -16.50 10.26 12.77
CA TRP A 25 -15.60 9.36 13.47
C TRP A 25 -16.20 8.81 14.77
N ARG A 26 -16.87 9.66 15.56
CA ARG A 26 -17.56 9.22 16.80
C ARG A 26 -18.62 8.16 16.52
N TRP A 27 -19.43 8.34 15.47
CA TRP A 27 -20.42 7.35 15.04
C TRP A 27 -19.81 6.04 14.53
N ILE A 28 -18.77 6.13 13.70
CA ILE A 28 -18.05 4.96 13.18
C ILE A 28 -17.47 4.14 14.34
N LEU A 29 -16.75 4.80 15.26
CA LEU A 29 -16.14 4.14 16.41
C LEU A 29 -17.21 3.54 17.35
N SER A 30 -18.37 4.18 17.47
CA SER A 30 -19.48 3.68 18.26
C SER A 30 -20.11 2.43 17.64
N GLY A 31 -20.27 2.36 16.31
CA GLY A 31 -20.71 1.15 15.61
C GLY A 31 -19.69 0.01 15.68
N VAL A 32 -18.39 0.31 15.61
CA VAL A 32 -17.30 -0.65 15.85
C VAL A 32 -17.35 -1.19 17.28
N ASN A 33 -17.52 -0.31 18.28
CA ASN A 33 -17.61 -0.69 19.69
C ASN A 33 -18.84 -1.53 19.97
N LEU A 34 -20.00 -1.19 19.41
CA LEU A 34 -21.22 -1.99 19.52
C LEU A 34 -20.97 -3.43 19.09
N LEU A 35 -20.28 -3.64 17.96
CA LEU A 35 -19.98 -4.99 17.49
C LEU A 35 -18.98 -5.71 18.40
N ARG A 36 -17.82 -5.10 18.66
CA ARG A 36 -16.71 -5.79 19.34
C ARG A 36 -16.86 -5.93 20.85
N LYS A 37 -17.56 -4.98 21.51
CA LYS A 37 -17.71 -4.95 22.97
C LYS A 37 -19.01 -5.56 23.46
N GLU A 38 -20.06 -5.58 22.62
CA GLU A 38 -21.37 -6.08 23.02
C GLU A 38 -21.82 -7.25 22.13
N ALA A 39 -21.89 -7.05 20.81
CA ALA A 39 -22.47 -8.05 19.92
C ALA A 39 -21.70 -9.38 19.94
N ILE A 40 -20.36 -9.34 19.87
CA ILE A 40 -19.50 -10.53 19.94
C ILE A 40 -19.64 -11.24 21.30
N VAL A 41 -19.75 -10.49 22.39
CA VAL A 41 -19.90 -11.06 23.75
C VAL A 41 -21.15 -11.93 23.84
N TYR A 42 -22.28 -11.46 23.29
CA TYR A 42 -23.54 -12.22 23.31
C TYR A 42 -23.68 -13.22 22.16
N ASN A 43 -22.89 -13.08 21.09
CA ASN A 43 -23.03 -13.87 19.86
C ASN A 43 -21.65 -14.30 19.32
N PRO A 44 -20.81 -14.97 20.12
CA PRO A 44 -19.42 -15.25 19.75
C PRO A 44 -19.29 -16.21 18.57
N ASP A 45 -20.34 -16.98 18.28
CA ASP A 45 -20.38 -17.99 17.22
C ASP A 45 -20.86 -17.42 15.85
N SER A 46 -21.23 -16.12 15.79
CA SER A 46 -21.86 -15.54 14.60
C SER A 46 -20.87 -14.99 13.58
N THR A 47 -20.68 -15.67 12.43
CA THR A 47 -19.78 -15.19 11.37
C THR A 47 -20.16 -13.81 10.84
N THR A 48 -21.47 -13.49 10.84
CA THR A 48 -22.00 -12.24 10.31
C THR A 48 -21.51 -11.02 11.10
N ILE A 49 -21.36 -11.15 12.42
CA ILE A 49 -20.89 -10.04 13.27
C ILE A 49 -19.40 -9.76 13.03
N TYR A 50 -18.55 -10.80 13.00
CA TYR A 50 -17.13 -10.62 12.67
C TYR A 50 -16.93 -10.08 11.26
N ARG A 51 -17.71 -10.58 10.30
CA ARG A 51 -17.67 -10.10 8.92
C ARG A 51 -18.01 -8.62 8.86
N GLU A 52 -19.07 -8.19 9.54
CA GLU A 52 -19.48 -6.78 9.58
C GLU A 52 -18.39 -5.90 10.20
N LEU A 53 -17.82 -6.33 11.32
CA LEU A 53 -16.74 -5.62 12.00
C LEU A 53 -15.51 -5.49 11.10
N ALA A 54 -15.09 -6.57 10.45
CA ALA A 54 -13.96 -6.57 9.53
C ALA A 54 -14.25 -5.73 8.28
N TRP A 55 -15.48 -5.76 7.77
CA TRP A 55 -15.93 -4.95 6.63
C TRP A 55 -15.86 -3.45 6.94
N ILE A 56 -16.25 -3.00 8.14
CA ILE A 56 -16.14 -1.58 8.53
C ILE A 56 -14.68 -1.10 8.45
N PHE A 57 -13.72 -1.92 8.91
CA PHE A 57 -12.31 -1.56 8.79
C PHE A 57 -11.82 -1.56 7.34
N GLN A 58 -12.19 -2.57 6.55
CA GLN A 58 -11.75 -2.69 5.16
C GLN A 58 -12.36 -1.60 4.25
N ASP A 59 -13.68 -1.42 4.32
CA ASP A 59 -14.45 -0.56 3.41
C ASP A 59 -14.55 0.87 3.96
N LYS A 60 -15.31 1.09 5.04
CA LYS A 60 -15.56 2.44 5.57
C LYS A 60 -14.29 3.20 5.94
N MET A 61 -13.33 2.54 6.60
CA MET A 61 -12.09 3.16 7.04
C MET A 61 -10.95 2.98 6.03
N GLY A 62 -10.82 1.79 5.45
CA GLY A 62 -9.71 1.42 4.57
C GLY A 62 -9.87 1.91 3.14
N ALA A 63 -11.07 1.89 2.57
CA ALA A 63 -11.30 2.32 1.19
C ALA A 63 -11.24 3.85 1.03
N ASN A 64 -11.61 4.33 -0.15
CA ASN A 64 -11.59 5.74 -0.55
C ASN A 64 -12.98 6.30 -0.91
N LEU A 65 -14.05 5.57 -0.58
CA LEU A 65 -15.42 5.96 -0.92
C LEU A 65 -15.95 7.08 -0.02
N ASP A 66 -15.53 7.14 1.25
CA ASP A 66 -15.90 8.22 2.17
C ASP A 66 -14.92 9.38 2.06
N THR A 67 -15.40 10.60 1.83
CA THR A 67 -14.53 11.79 1.69
C THR A 67 -13.68 12.08 2.93
N ALA A 68 -14.09 11.61 4.11
CA ALA A 68 -13.36 11.78 5.36
C ALA A 68 -12.46 10.56 5.71
N HIS A 69 -12.27 9.61 4.80
CA HIS A 69 -11.52 8.38 5.08
C HIS A 69 -10.08 8.63 5.58
N PHE A 70 -9.40 9.68 5.10
CA PHE A 70 -8.05 10.03 5.55
C PHE A 70 -8.03 10.38 7.04
N TYR A 71 -9.04 11.12 7.51
CA TYR A 71 -9.19 11.46 8.93
C TYR A 71 -9.34 10.20 9.79
N TYR A 72 -10.12 9.22 9.35
CA TYR A 72 -10.32 7.97 10.11
C TYR A 72 -9.04 7.16 10.23
N LYS A 73 -8.29 7.04 9.11
CA LYS A 73 -7.00 6.36 9.08
C LYS A 73 -5.99 7.03 10.00
N GLU A 74 -5.88 8.36 9.92
CA GLU A 74 -4.95 9.14 10.74
C GLU A 74 -5.29 9.06 12.24
N ARG A 75 -6.57 9.26 12.59
CA ARG A 75 -7.03 9.12 13.98
C ARG A 75 -6.74 7.74 14.53
N TRP A 76 -7.07 6.68 13.78
CA TRP A 76 -6.81 5.31 14.22
C TRP A 76 -5.30 5.03 14.35
N ALA A 77 -4.51 5.38 13.34
CA ALA A 77 -3.07 5.15 13.34
C ALA A 77 -2.37 5.89 14.49
N SER A 78 -2.78 7.12 14.78
CA SER A 78 -2.26 7.91 15.90
C SER A 78 -2.54 7.24 17.25
N GLU A 79 -3.76 6.74 17.46
CA GLU A 79 -4.14 6.10 18.72
C GLU A 79 -3.44 4.74 18.92
N ILE A 80 -3.29 3.94 17.87
CA ILE A 80 -2.53 2.69 17.94
C ILE A 80 -1.03 2.99 18.16
N ARG A 81 -0.48 4.00 17.49
CA ARG A 81 0.93 4.40 17.65
C ARG A 81 1.28 4.79 19.09
N LYS A 82 0.37 5.40 19.84
CA LYS A 82 0.59 5.73 21.27
C LYS A 82 0.89 4.49 22.12
N ILE A 83 0.39 3.33 21.70
CA ILE A 83 0.57 2.05 22.39
C ILE A 83 1.75 1.26 21.78
N LEU A 84 1.71 1.08 20.45
CA LEU A 84 2.58 0.17 19.71
C LEU A 84 3.85 0.82 19.15
N GLY A 85 3.95 2.15 19.17
CA GLY A 85 5.02 2.88 18.52
C GLY A 85 4.92 2.89 16.98
N ARG A 86 6.00 3.31 16.32
CA ARG A 86 6.09 3.37 14.85
C ARG A 86 6.30 2.00 14.19
N ARG A 87 7.07 1.13 14.86
CA ARG A 87 7.40 -0.22 14.40
C ARG A 87 7.22 -1.15 15.60
N PRO A 88 6.01 -1.73 15.79
CA PRO A 88 5.77 -2.59 16.94
C PRO A 88 6.64 -3.84 16.91
N ASP A 89 7.42 -4.05 17.96
CA ASP A 89 8.01 -5.34 18.29
C ASP A 89 7.00 -6.16 19.11
N LEU A 90 6.13 -6.91 18.43
CA LEU A 90 5.10 -7.71 19.12
C LEU A 90 5.71 -8.76 20.05
N GLU A 91 6.89 -9.30 19.70
CA GLU A 91 7.56 -10.34 20.48
C GLU A 91 8.12 -9.74 21.77
N GLY A 92 8.84 -8.62 21.67
CA GLY A 92 9.32 -7.88 22.83
C GLY A 92 8.17 -7.37 23.72
N ILE A 93 7.07 -6.88 23.13
CA ILE A 93 5.89 -6.45 23.89
C ILE A 93 5.24 -7.62 24.64
N LEU A 94 5.13 -8.80 23.99
CA LEU A 94 4.55 -9.98 24.60
C LEU A 94 5.45 -10.55 25.72
N ALA A 95 6.76 -10.58 25.52
CA ALA A 95 7.72 -11.12 26.48
C ALA A 95 7.95 -10.19 27.70
N SER A 96 7.73 -8.88 27.54
CA SER A 96 8.03 -7.91 28.58
C SER A 96 7.17 -8.07 29.84
N GLN A 97 7.79 -7.90 31.00
CA GLN A 97 7.16 -7.81 32.33
C GLN A 97 7.14 -6.38 32.89
N ASP A 98 7.61 -5.41 32.10
CA ASP A 98 7.58 -3.99 32.47
C ASP A 98 6.12 -3.55 32.73
N PRO A 99 5.79 -2.98 33.90
CA PRO A 99 4.43 -2.53 34.22
C PRO A 99 3.81 -1.60 33.18
N ASP A 100 4.59 -0.72 32.55
CA ASP A 100 4.09 0.21 31.53
C ASP A 100 3.75 -0.54 30.23
N ILE A 101 4.54 -1.54 29.86
CA ILE A 101 4.27 -2.37 28.68
C ILE A 101 3.09 -3.32 28.94
N VAL A 102 2.97 -3.87 30.14
CA VAL A 102 1.80 -4.63 30.59
C VAL A 102 0.54 -3.77 30.49
N GLN A 103 0.58 -2.52 30.99
CA GLN A 103 -0.55 -1.60 30.92
C GLN A 103 -0.91 -1.27 29.46
N LYS A 104 0.08 -1.05 28.60
CA LYS A 104 -0.14 -0.81 27.16
C LYS A 104 -0.83 -1.99 26.47
N ARG A 105 -0.45 -3.23 26.79
CA ARG A 105 -1.16 -4.43 26.29
C ARG A 105 -2.61 -4.48 26.76
N GLU A 106 -2.86 -4.17 28.03
CA GLU A 106 -4.22 -4.14 28.56
C GLU A 106 -5.07 -3.03 27.91
N GLN A 107 -4.47 -1.86 27.65
CA GLN A 107 -5.11 -0.79 26.88
C GLN A 107 -5.42 -1.23 25.44
N LEU A 108 -4.52 -1.97 24.79
CA LEU A 108 -4.73 -2.51 23.45
C LEU A 108 -5.98 -3.41 23.42
N LYS A 109 -6.08 -4.32 24.40
CA LYS A 109 -7.22 -5.22 24.56
C LYS A 109 -8.51 -4.49 24.90
N THR A 110 -8.53 -3.68 25.96
CA THR A 110 -9.76 -3.05 26.46
C THR A 110 -10.29 -1.93 25.56
N ARG A 111 -9.39 -1.14 24.95
CA ARG A 111 -9.75 0.01 24.13
C ARG A 111 -9.95 -0.36 22.66
N PHE A 112 -9.17 -1.31 22.13
CA PHE A 112 -9.21 -1.68 20.71
C PHE A 112 -9.75 -3.08 20.43
N GLY A 113 -9.91 -3.92 21.46
CA GLY A 113 -10.31 -5.32 21.28
C GLY A 113 -9.19 -6.18 20.66
N LEU A 114 -7.95 -5.69 20.70
CA LEU A 114 -6.80 -6.31 20.05
C LEU A 114 -5.93 -7.00 21.11
N GLU A 115 -5.75 -8.30 20.95
CA GLU A 115 -4.89 -9.12 21.79
C GLU A 115 -3.53 -9.32 21.11
N ILE A 116 -2.45 -9.04 21.85
CA ILE A 116 -1.09 -9.06 21.29
C ILE A 116 -0.69 -10.46 20.82
N GLU A 117 -1.16 -11.50 21.50
CA GLU A 117 -0.94 -12.91 21.14
C GLU A 117 -1.60 -13.25 19.82
N THR A 118 -2.83 -12.78 19.61
CA THR A 118 -3.59 -12.98 18.37
C THR A 118 -2.95 -12.21 17.22
N MET A 119 -2.53 -10.97 17.45
CA MET A 119 -1.75 -10.21 16.47
C MET A 119 -0.46 -10.93 16.08
N LYS A 120 0.28 -11.46 17.05
CA LYS A 120 1.48 -12.25 16.78
C LYS A 120 1.17 -13.50 15.96
N ARG A 121 0.14 -14.28 16.34
CA ARG A 121 -0.29 -15.47 15.56
C ARG A 121 -0.60 -15.11 14.11
N ILE A 122 -1.29 -13.99 13.89
CA ILE A 122 -1.57 -13.49 12.54
C ILE A 122 -0.27 -13.16 11.80
N GLN A 123 0.68 -12.46 12.42
CA GLN A 123 1.95 -12.13 11.76
C GLN A 123 2.77 -13.38 11.43
N ASP A 124 2.82 -14.35 12.34
CA ASP A 124 3.57 -15.59 12.14
C ASP A 124 3.01 -16.40 10.96
N ASN A 125 1.70 -16.29 10.68
CA ASN A 125 1.03 -17.04 9.61
C ASN A 125 0.89 -16.25 8.29
N LEU A 126 0.67 -14.93 8.38
CA LEU A 126 0.23 -14.10 7.25
C LEU A 126 1.20 -12.94 6.94
N GLY A 127 2.29 -12.80 7.69
CA GLY A 127 3.37 -11.85 7.41
C GLY A 127 3.35 -10.56 8.24
N PRO A 128 4.33 -9.68 8.06
CA PRO A 128 4.54 -8.51 8.92
C PRO A 128 3.56 -7.38 8.58
N PHE A 129 2.50 -7.22 9.36
CA PHE A 129 1.51 -6.15 9.18
C PHE A 129 1.85 -4.88 9.95
N ASP A 130 1.51 -3.73 9.37
CA ASP A 130 1.43 -2.48 10.14
C ASP A 130 0.06 -2.40 10.83
N TRP A 131 0.03 -2.70 12.12
CA TRP A 131 -1.20 -2.73 12.93
C TRP A 131 -1.89 -1.38 13.09
N ARG A 132 -1.25 -0.29 12.67
CA ARG A 132 -1.86 1.04 12.64
C ARG A 132 -2.86 1.20 11.48
N LEU A 133 -2.89 0.28 10.53
CA LEU A 133 -3.71 0.38 9.33
C LEU A 133 -5.04 -0.40 9.42
N PRO A 134 -6.13 0.11 8.82
CA PRO A 134 -7.42 -0.57 8.81
C PRO A 134 -7.39 -1.96 8.17
N GLU A 135 -6.56 -2.20 7.17
CA GLU A 135 -6.41 -3.51 6.52
C GLU A 135 -6.00 -4.59 7.53
N SER A 136 -5.03 -4.29 8.38
CA SER A 136 -4.57 -5.17 9.47
C SER A 136 -5.68 -5.44 10.49
N GLN A 137 -6.53 -4.45 10.74
CA GLN A 137 -7.71 -4.58 11.62
C GLN A 137 -8.80 -5.46 11.01
N ALA A 138 -9.04 -5.32 9.71
CA ALA A 138 -9.96 -6.18 8.98
C ALA A 138 -9.49 -7.65 9.00
N ILE A 139 -8.18 -7.88 8.80
CA ILE A 139 -7.58 -9.21 8.91
C ILE A 139 -7.75 -9.76 10.34
N TYR A 140 -7.49 -8.95 11.36
CA TYR A 140 -7.67 -9.36 12.77
C TYR A 140 -9.08 -9.87 13.05
N TRP A 141 -10.10 -9.08 12.75
CA TRP A 141 -11.46 -9.44 13.09
C TRP A 141 -12.00 -10.58 12.23
N ALA A 142 -11.56 -10.68 10.98
CA ALA A 142 -11.87 -11.83 10.15
C ALA A 142 -11.18 -13.11 10.66
N TRP A 143 -9.93 -13.02 11.11
CA TRP A 143 -9.18 -14.13 11.71
C TRP A 143 -9.82 -14.61 13.01
N VAL A 144 -10.11 -13.70 13.95
CA VAL A 144 -10.82 -14.04 15.20
C VAL A 144 -12.18 -14.66 14.90
N GLY A 145 -12.88 -14.16 13.89
CA GLY A 145 -14.13 -14.77 13.42
C GLY A 145 -13.93 -16.20 12.88
N LEU A 146 -12.82 -16.50 12.20
CA LEU A 146 -12.51 -17.86 11.78
C LEU A 146 -12.16 -18.78 12.93
N GLU A 147 -11.54 -18.28 14.00
CA GLU A 147 -11.20 -19.07 15.20
C GLU A 147 -12.45 -19.39 16.04
N ASN A 148 -13.43 -18.47 16.11
CA ASN A 148 -14.54 -18.56 17.08
C ASN A 148 -15.91 -18.82 16.46
N ALA A 149 -16.15 -18.45 15.20
CA ALA A 149 -17.47 -18.54 14.58
C ALA A 149 -17.61 -19.78 13.69
N HIS A 150 -18.61 -20.59 14.02
CA HIS A 150 -19.04 -21.79 13.35
C HIS A 150 -20.43 -21.62 12.72
N GLN A 151 -21.23 -20.64 13.16
CA GLN A 151 -22.53 -20.34 12.57
C GLN A 151 -22.45 -19.29 11.46
N GLY A 152 -22.65 -19.75 10.22
CA GLY A 152 -22.80 -18.92 9.03
C GLY A 152 -21.67 -19.12 8.01
N GLN A 153 -21.54 -18.17 7.09
CA GLN A 153 -20.68 -18.31 5.91
C GLN A 153 -19.24 -17.85 6.20
N ARG A 154 -18.40 -18.78 6.64
CA ARG A 154 -16.97 -18.55 6.92
C ARG A 154 -16.16 -18.13 5.68
N ASN A 155 -16.61 -18.48 4.47
CA ASN A 155 -15.94 -18.08 3.22
C ASN A 155 -15.86 -16.56 3.05
N PHE A 156 -16.82 -15.79 3.59
CA PHE A 156 -16.73 -14.33 3.56
C PHE A 156 -15.62 -13.79 4.47
N LEU A 157 -15.34 -14.43 5.61
CA LEU A 157 -14.24 -14.04 6.48
C LEU A 157 -12.89 -14.32 5.79
N ARG A 158 -12.74 -15.51 5.19
CA ARG A 158 -11.57 -15.84 4.36
C ARG A 158 -11.40 -14.81 3.24
N ARG A 159 -12.51 -14.39 2.62
CA ARG A 159 -12.51 -13.37 1.56
C ARG A 159 -11.96 -12.03 2.01
N ILE A 160 -12.42 -11.54 3.17
CA ILE A 160 -11.90 -10.30 3.74
C ILE A 160 -10.40 -10.41 4.01
N ILE A 161 -9.91 -11.56 4.52
CA ILE A 161 -8.49 -11.75 4.79
C ILE A 161 -7.65 -11.56 3.52
N TRP A 162 -7.90 -12.32 2.45
CA TRP A 162 -7.04 -12.24 1.27
C TRP A 162 -7.15 -10.91 0.53
N GLN A 163 -8.34 -10.28 0.52
CA GLN A 163 -8.52 -8.95 -0.05
C GLN A 163 -7.75 -7.88 0.74
N SER A 164 -7.84 -7.93 2.07
CA SER A 164 -7.09 -7.02 2.93
C SER A 164 -5.58 -7.28 2.88
N MET A 165 -5.14 -8.52 2.66
CA MET A 165 -3.72 -8.82 2.43
C MET A 165 -3.20 -8.22 1.13
N ALA A 166 -3.98 -8.28 0.05
CA ALA A 166 -3.63 -7.60 -1.21
C ALA A 166 -3.53 -6.07 -1.00
N LEU A 167 -4.51 -5.45 -0.34
CA LEU A 167 -4.46 -4.03 -0.01
C LEU A 167 -3.28 -3.69 0.92
N ALA A 168 -2.99 -4.51 1.92
CA ALA A 168 -1.84 -4.33 2.80
C ALA A 168 -0.51 -4.51 2.06
N PHE A 169 -0.44 -5.36 1.04
CA PHE A 169 0.74 -5.40 0.18
C PHE A 169 0.94 -4.06 -0.55
N GLU A 170 -0.13 -3.48 -1.10
CA GLU A 170 -0.05 -2.25 -1.91
C GLU A 170 0.15 -0.97 -1.09
N ARG A 171 -0.43 -0.92 0.11
CA ARG A 171 -0.46 0.30 0.95
C ARG A 171 -0.32 0.03 2.46
N GLY A 172 0.30 -1.08 2.83
CA GLY A 172 0.42 -1.56 4.21
C GLY A 172 1.59 -1.00 5.02
N ARG A 173 2.23 0.08 4.56
CA ARG A 173 3.29 0.77 5.26
C ARG A 173 2.97 2.26 5.37
N ILE A 174 3.08 2.83 6.56
CA ILE A 174 2.92 4.28 6.78
C ILE A 174 4.28 4.95 6.67
N ILE A 175 4.38 5.95 5.79
CA ILE A 175 5.47 6.93 5.74
C ILE A 175 4.98 8.19 6.46
N GLU A 176 5.69 8.57 7.52
CA GLU A 176 5.42 9.81 8.24
C GLU A 176 6.27 10.92 7.60
N ASN A 177 5.68 11.67 6.67
CA ASN A 177 6.34 12.80 6.04
C ASN A 177 6.32 13.99 7.01
N GLU A 178 7.36 14.08 7.84
CA GLU A 178 7.49 15.13 8.86
C GLU A 178 7.55 16.53 8.23
N SER A 179 8.17 16.66 7.05
CA SER A 179 8.28 17.93 6.32
C SER A 179 6.92 18.45 5.83
N ALA A 180 6.04 17.56 5.38
CA ALA A 180 4.70 17.92 4.90
C ALA A 180 3.60 17.79 5.97
N GLN A 181 3.94 17.32 7.17
CA GLN A 181 3.00 16.98 8.25
C GLN A 181 1.85 16.07 7.78
N LYS A 182 2.18 15.05 6.97
CA LYS A 182 1.19 14.13 6.38
C LYS A 182 1.59 12.67 6.55
N LEU A 183 0.58 11.82 6.63
CA LEU A 183 0.74 10.37 6.50
C LEU A 183 0.61 9.97 5.04
N GLU A 184 1.64 9.33 4.53
CA GLU A 184 1.67 8.69 3.23
C GLU A 184 1.65 7.18 3.39
N TYR A 185 1.18 6.49 2.35
CA TYR A 185 1.08 5.04 2.33
C TYR A 185 1.97 4.50 1.24
N ALA A 186 2.70 3.44 1.56
CA ALA A 186 3.61 2.77 0.64
C ALA A 186 3.37 1.26 0.66
N PRO A 187 3.86 0.55 -0.37
CA PRO A 187 3.81 -0.90 -0.40
C PRO A 187 4.56 -1.51 0.79
N ASN A 188 4.04 -2.64 1.26
CA ASN A 188 4.71 -3.52 2.22
C ASN A 188 5.16 -4.78 1.47
N LEU A 189 6.34 -4.69 0.87
CA LEU A 189 6.90 -5.75 0.03
C LEU A 189 7.13 -7.07 0.77
N GLY A 190 7.31 -7.02 2.10
CA GLY A 190 7.45 -8.21 2.94
C GLY A 190 6.21 -9.11 2.97
N LEU A 191 5.03 -8.57 2.61
CA LEU A 191 3.80 -9.35 2.53
C LEU A 191 3.67 -10.16 1.24
N ALA A 192 4.49 -9.91 0.20
CA ALA A 192 4.35 -10.56 -1.10
C ALA A 192 4.29 -12.11 -1.05
N PRO A 193 5.22 -12.83 -0.40
CA PRO A 193 5.14 -14.29 -0.33
C PRO A 193 3.89 -14.80 0.40
N TYR A 194 3.47 -14.12 1.46
CA TYR A 194 2.30 -14.50 2.26
C TYR A 194 1.00 -14.27 1.51
N THR A 195 0.87 -13.12 0.85
CA THR A 195 -0.31 -12.78 0.03
C THR A 195 -0.43 -13.72 -1.15
N HIS A 196 0.68 -14.05 -1.82
CA HIS A 196 0.70 -15.07 -2.87
C HIS A 196 0.21 -16.42 -2.36
N ALA A 197 0.77 -16.91 -1.24
CA ALA A 197 0.38 -18.18 -0.64
C ALA A 197 -1.11 -18.20 -0.24
N MET A 198 -1.64 -17.08 0.25
CA MET A 198 -3.06 -16.96 0.57
C MET A 198 -3.94 -17.06 -0.68
N PHE A 199 -3.56 -16.43 -1.81
CA PHE A 199 -4.30 -16.61 -3.07
C PHE A 199 -4.33 -18.06 -3.53
N LEU A 200 -3.19 -18.78 -3.43
CA LEU A 200 -3.13 -20.20 -3.75
C LEU A 200 -4.10 -21.00 -2.88
N LYS A 201 -4.02 -20.81 -1.56
CA LYS A 201 -4.86 -21.49 -0.58
C LYS A 201 -6.34 -21.25 -0.81
N VAL A 202 -6.74 -19.98 -0.98
CA VAL A 202 -8.15 -19.61 -1.19
C VAL A 202 -8.67 -20.18 -2.51
N ARG A 203 -7.83 -20.19 -3.56
CA ARG A 203 -8.21 -20.75 -4.85
C ARG A 203 -8.45 -22.25 -4.80
N GLU A 204 -7.69 -22.96 -3.97
CA GLU A 204 -7.81 -24.41 -3.73
C GLU A 204 -9.01 -24.75 -2.84
N GLU A 205 -9.25 -23.96 -1.79
CA GLU A 205 -10.35 -24.17 -0.83
C GLU A 205 -11.73 -23.68 -1.34
N GLU A 206 -11.79 -22.90 -2.43
CA GLU A 206 -13.06 -22.40 -2.97
C GLU A 206 -13.86 -23.52 -3.63
N GLU A 207 -15.04 -23.81 -3.05
CA GLU A 207 -15.93 -24.85 -3.52
C GLU A 207 -16.88 -24.35 -4.63
N ASN A 208 -17.12 -23.04 -4.71
CA ASN A 208 -18.00 -22.46 -5.72
C ASN A 208 -17.20 -22.01 -6.96
N PRO A 209 -17.34 -22.70 -8.12
CA PRO A 209 -16.61 -22.39 -9.34
C PRO A 209 -16.87 -20.97 -9.87
N ASP A 210 -18.00 -20.36 -9.55
CA ASP A 210 -18.34 -19.00 -9.98
C ASP A 210 -17.33 -17.96 -9.47
N TYR A 211 -16.64 -18.25 -8.36
CA TYR A 211 -15.63 -17.36 -7.77
C TYR A 211 -14.22 -17.58 -8.28
N TYR A 212 -13.96 -18.64 -9.06
CA TYR A 212 -12.62 -18.96 -9.56
C TYR A 212 -12.05 -17.82 -10.40
N SER A 213 -12.83 -17.32 -11.35
CA SER A 213 -12.43 -16.20 -12.20
C SER A 213 -12.16 -14.91 -11.41
N THR A 214 -12.89 -14.70 -10.32
CA THR A 214 -12.72 -13.53 -9.44
C THR A 214 -11.41 -13.63 -8.67
N ILE A 215 -11.10 -14.80 -8.11
CA ILE A 215 -9.85 -15.05 -7.38
C ILE A 215 -8.65 -14.98 -8.34
N ASP A 216 -8.75 -15.64 -9.50
CA ASP A 216 -7.66 -15.70 -10.48
C ASP A 216 -7.35 -14.31 -11.06
N ARG A 217 -8.36 -13.48 -11.31
CA ARG A 217 -8.17 -12.09 -11.72
C ARG A 217 -7.48 -11.25 -10.63
N ALA A 218 -7.92 -11.36 -9.38
CA ALA A 218 -7.31 -10.64 -8.27
C ALA A 218 -5.87 -11.10 -8.02
N HIS A 219 -5.59 -12.40 -8.17
CA HIS A 219 -4.24 -12.95 -8.04
C HIS A 219 -3.33 -12.49 -9.19
N THR A 220 -3.86 -12.43 -10.41
CA THR A 220 -3.15 -11.87 -11.58
C THR A 220 -2.75 -10.42 -11.32
N GLU A 221 -3.69 -9.59 -10.84
CA GLU A 221 -3.43 -8.19 -10.49
C GLU A 221 -2.38 -8.06 -9.39
N PHE A 222 -2.49 -8.87 -8.34
CA PHE A 222 -1.49 -8.92 -7.27
C PHE A 222 -0.08 -9.26 -7.81
N LEU A 223 0.06 -10.28 -8.66
CA LEU A 223 1.38 -10.66 -9.21
C LEU A 223 1.95 -9.59 -10.16
N GLN A 224 1.08 -8.88 -10.90
CA GLN A 224 1.49 -7.69 -11.66
C GLN A 224 1.98 -6.56 -10.75
N ASN A 225 1.30 -6.32 -9.63
CA ASN A 225 1.69 -5.32 -8.63
C ASN A 225 2.98 -5.72 -7.91
N ALA A 226 3.14 -6.99 -7.53
CA ALA A 226 4.38 -7.53 -6.97
C ALA A 226 5.56 -7.28 -7.92
N THR A 227 5.43 -7.73 -9.18
CA THR A 227 6.44 -7.51 -10.20
C THR A 227 6.84 -6.03 -10.30
N TYR A 228 5.84 -5.15 -10.44
CA TYR A 228 6.07 -3.73 -10.63
C TYR A 228 6.66 -3.03 -9.40
N TYR A 229 6.18 -3.32 -8.19
CA TYR A 229 6.67 -2.65 -7.00
C TYR A 229 8.08 -3.10 -6.61
N PHE A 230 8.43 -4.38 -6.74
CA PHE A 230 9.82 -4.79 -6.54
C PHE A 230 10.76 -4.11 -7.56
N TYR A 231 10.30 -3.88 -8.80
CA TYR A 231 11.05 -3.10 -9.79
C TYR A 231 11.24 -1.65 -9.34
N LEU A 232 10.16 -0.98 -8.91
CA LEU A 232 10.20 0.40 -8.42
C LEU A 232 11.01 0.61 -7.14
N HIS A 233 11.32 -0.47 -6.41
CA HIS A 233 12.14 -0.44 -5.21
C HIS A 233 13.55 -1.03 -5.44
N HIS A 234 14.03 -1.03 -6.69
CA HIS A 234 15.38 -1.48 -7.07
C HIS A 234 15.70 -2.95 -6.72
N GLN A 235 14.69 -3.80 -6.50
CA GLN A 235 14.85 -5.24 -6.22
C GLN A 235 14.63 -6.06 -7.48
N MET A 236 15.55 -5.93 -8.44
CA MET A 236 15.41 -6.46 -9.80
C MET A 236 15.31 -7.99 -9.86
N GLU A 237 16.11 -8.69 -9.07
CA GLU A 237 16.06 -10.16 -9.00
C GLU A 237 14.69 -10.64 -8.52
N THR A 238 14.22 -10.11 -7.38
CA THR A 238 12.91 -10.43 -6.82
C THR A 238 11.77 -10.07 -7.78
N SER A 239 11.87 -8.91 -8.45
CA SER A 239 10.90 -8.51 -9.49
C SER A 239 10.84 -9.54 -10.63
N GLY A 240 12.00 -10.02 -11.10
CA GLY A 240 12.11 -11.08 -12.10
C GLY A 240 11.47 -12.41 -11.67
N LEU A 241 11.63 -12.79 -10.40
CA LEU A 241 10.98 -13.98 -9.84
C LEU A 241 9.45 -13.85 -9.86
N TRP A 242 8.90 -12.70 -9.46
CA TRP A 242 7.45 -12.45 -9.52
C TRP A 242 6.92 -12.39 -10.95
N PHE A 243 7.70 -11.85 -11.88
CA PHE A 243 7.34 -11.82 -13.30
C PHE A 243 7.29 -13.22 -13.92
N ALA A 244 8.25 -14.07 -13.55
CA ALA A 244 8.26 -15.47 -13.97
C ALA A 244 7.05 -16.22 -13.40
N GLU A 245 6.71 -16.01 -12.13
CA GLU A 245 5.53 -16.62 -11.51
C GLU A 245 4.22 -16.15 -12.17
N LEU A 246 4.10 -14.85 -12.48
CA LEU A 246 2.97 -14.30 -13.24
C LEU A 246 2.81 -14.99 -14.59
N LYS A 247 3.89 -15.10 -15.38
CA LYS A 247 3.86 -15.77 -16.69
C LYS A 247 3.56 -17.26 -16.60
N LYS A 248 4.10 -17.93 -15.58
CA LYS A 248 3.88 -19.36 -15.36
C LYS A 248 2.43 -19.63 -14.99
N ARG A 249 1.84 -18.83 -14.10
CA ARG A 249 0.50 -19.09 -13.57
C ARG A 249 -0.61 -18.56 -14.47
N PHE A 250 -0.36 -17.44 -15.13
CA PHE A 250 -1.32 -16.76 -16.00
C PHE A 250 -0.65 -16.43 -17.35
N PRO A 251 -0.35 -17.43 -18.20
CA PRO A 251 0.41 -17.24 -19.44
C PRO A 251 -0.25 -16.27 -20.43
N ASP A 252 -1.58 -16.20 -20.44
CA ASP A 252 -2.35 -15.32 -21.31
C ASP A 252 -2.54 -13.91 -20.73
N SER A 253 -2.04 -13.64 -19.52
CA SER A 253 -2.22 -12.34 -18.85
C SER A 253 -1.34 -11.22 -19.43
N LEU A 254 -0.31 -11.57 -20.20
CA LEU A 254 0.66 -10.64 -20.77
C LEU A 254 0.92 -10.96 -22.25
N PRO A 255 1.23 -9.95 -23.08
CA PRO A 255 1.70 -10.17 -24.44
C PRO A 255 2.93 -11.09 -24.50
N ALA A 256 2.95 -11.99 -25.49
CA ALA A 256 4.08 -12.86 -25.74
C ALA A 256 5.35 -12.05 -26.04
N GLY A 257 6.48 -12.46 -25.45
CA GLY A 257 7.78 -11.81 -25.64
C GLY A 257 8.02 -10.54 -24.81
N LEU A 258 7.03 -10.04 -24.06
CA LEU A 258 7.18 -8.84 -23.23
C LEU A 258 8.32 -9.01 -22.20
N SER A 259 9.30 -8.11 -22.22
CA SER A 259 10.40 -8.08 -21.22
C SER A 259 9.92 -7.51 -19.88
N LEU A 260 10.69 -7.74 -18.80
CA LEU A 260 10.37 -7.17 -17.48
C LEU A 260 10.42 -5.63 -17.52
N GLU A 261 11.41 -5.08 -18.20
CA GLU A 261 11.61 -3.65 -18.37
C GLU A 261 10.48 -3.03 -19.19
N GLU A 262 10.03 -3.71 -20.25
CA GLU A 262 8.86 -3.28 -21.04
C GLU A 262 7.58 -3.32 -20.20
N PHE A 263 7.42 -4.37 -19.39
CA PHE A 263 6.30 -4.48 -18.46
C PHE A 263 6.30 -3.31 -17.46
N ALA A 264 7.43 -3.00 -16.82
CA ALA A 264 7.55 -1.93 -15.84
C ALA A 264 7.26 -0.54 -16.45
N LEU A 265 7.80 -0.25 -17.64
CA LEU A 265 7.51 1.01 -18.35
C LEU A 265 6.03 1.14 -18.73
N ASN A 266 5.42 0.06 -19.24
CA ASN A 266 4.01 0.04 -19.62
C ASN A 266 3.07 0.19 -18.40
N ARG A 267 3.54 -0.19 -17.20
CA ARG A 267 2.80 0.01 -15.95
C ARG A 267 2.80 1.46 -15.49
N PHE A 268 3.90 2.21 -15.70
CA PHE A 268 3.93 3.63 -15.39
C PHE A 268 3.03 4.43 -16.33
N GLU A 269 3.18 4.23 -17.64
CA GLU A 269 2.30 4.85 -18.63
C GLU A 269 2.11 3.95 -19.85
N LYS A 270 0.88 3.44 -20.02
CA LYS A 270 0.51 2.55 -21.14
C LYS A 270 0.80 3.14 -22.52
N ASN A 271 0.87 4.46 -22.63
CA ASN A 271 1.11 5.17 -23.89
C ASN A 271 2.57 5.55 -24.11
N LEU A 272 3.49 5.33 -23.17
CA LEU A 272 4.89 5.76 -23.31
C LEU A 272 5.55 5.21 -24.58
N VAL A 273 5.26 3.95 -24.93
CA VAL A 273 5.78 3.30 -26.14
C VAL A 273 5.28 3.98 -27.43
N LYS A 274 4.11 4.62 -27.39
CA LYS A 274 3.48 5.32 -28.53
C LYS A 274 3.54 6.84 -28.39
N ALA A 275 4.17 7.34 -27.34
CA ALA A 275 4.16 8.75 -26.98
C ALA A 275 4.91 9.58 -28.04
N ASP A 276 4.34 10.75 -28.35
CA ASP A 276 5.09 11.79 -29.06
C ASP A 276 6.18 12.39 -28.14
N MET A 277 7.06 13.22 -28.71
CA MET A 277 8.19 13.78 -27.97
C MET A 277 7.77 14.56 -26.71
N ASN A 278 6.70 15.36 -26.79
CA ASN A 278 6.25 16.17 -25.66
C ASN A 278 5.67 15.29 -24.56
N GLN A 279 4.89 14.28 -24.94
CA GLN A 279 4.36 13.29 -24.01
C GLN A 279 5.49 12.50 -23.34
N ALA A 280 6.46 12.01 -24.10
CA ALA A 280 7.60 11.26 -23.55
C ALA A 280 8.40 12.10 -22.56
N ARG A 281 8.65 13.38 -22.87
CA ARG A 281 9.34 14.30 -21.97
C ARG A 281 8.59 14.49 -20.66
N VAL A 282 7.27 14.76 -20.71
CA VAL A 282 6.44 14.93 -19.50
C VAL A 282 6.48 13.69 -18.61
N ILE A 283 6.45 12.50 -19.21
CA ILE A 283 6.51 11.22 -18.50
C ILE A 283 7.86 11.04 -17.80
N ILE A 284 8.96 11.26 -18.53
CA ILE A 284 10.33 11.12 -18.01
C ILE A 284 10.57 12.14 -16.89
N GLU A 285 10.21 13.41 -17.08
CA GLU A 285 10.32 14.43 -16.03
C GLU A 285 9.44 14.09 -14.81
N GLY A 286 8.28 13.47 -15.02
CA GLY A 286 7.43 12.96 -13.93
C GLY A 286 8.12 11.88 -13.10
N MET A 287 8.80 10.92 -13.74
CA MET A 287 9.60 9.90 -13.06
C MET A 287 10.81 10.51 -12.33
N MET A 288 11.53 11.44 -12.96
CA MET A 288 12.64 12.18 -12.33
C MET A 288 12.16 12.95 -11.08
N ARG A 289 10.98 13.56 -11.16
CA ARG A 289 10.36 14.25 -10.03
C ARG A 289 10.06 13.30 -8.87
N GLN A 290 9.58 12.08 -9.16
CA GLN A 290 9.38 11.04 -8.14
C GLN A 290 10.70 10.59 -7.52
N PHE A 291 11.76 10.40 -8.32
CA PHE A 291 13.11 10.14 -7.80
C PHE A 291 13.54 11.21 -6.78
N LEU A 292 13.46 12.49 -7.14
CA LEU A 292 13.84 13.60 -6.26
C LEU A 292 12.93 13.69 -5.03
N TYR A 293 11.64 13.40 -5.18
CA TYR A 293 10.70 13.34 -4.06
C TYR A 293 11.11 12.29 -3.03
N TYR A 294 11.24 11.02 -3.44
CA TYR A 294 11.62 9.93 -2.52
C TYR A 294 13.01 10.12 -1.94
N LEU A 295 13.96 10.66 -2.72
CA LEU A 295 15.29 11.00 -2.22
C LEU A 295 15.23 12.06 -1.11
N SER A 296 14.34 13.05 -1.24
CA SER A 296 14.20 14.15 -0.27
C SER A 296 13.56 13.74 1.05
N ILE A 297 12.79 12.64 1.07
CA ILE A 297 12.17 12.09 2.28
C ILE A 297 12.89 10.85 2.82
N GLY A 298 14.04 10.48 2.22
CA GLY A 298 14.90 9.39 2.71
C GLY A 298 14.47 7.97 2.29
N GLU A 299 13.58 7.83 1.31
CA GLU A 299 13.15 6.54 0.76
C GLU A 299 14.07 6.13 -0.41
N GLU A 300 15.29 5.70 -0.08
CA GLU A 300 16.39 5.56 -1.04
C GLU A 300 16.17 4.47 -2.10
N ASP A 301 15.71 3.28 -1.72
CA ASP A 301 15.43 2.19 -2.67
C ASP A 301 14.37 2.59 -3.70
N GLN A 302 13.35 3.30 -3.26
CA GLN A 302 12.27 3.79 -4.13
C GLN A 302 12.77 4.91 -5.03
N ALA A 303 13.59 5.81 -4.51
CA ALA A 303 14.26 6.83 -5.30
C ALA A 303 15.11 6.19 -6.42
N LEU A 304 15.94 5.19 -6.09
CA LEU A 304 16.77 4.48 -7.05
C LEU A 304 15.94 3.79 -8.13
N GLY A 305 14.82 3.14 -7.76
CA GLY A 305 13.94 2.54 -8.76
C GLY A 305 13.34 3.54 -9.74
N TYR A 306 12.90 4.72 -9.26
CA TYR A 306 12.43 5.80 -10.15
C TYR A 306 13.55 6.38 -11.03
N SER A 307 14.77 6.53 -10.50
CA SER A 307 15.92 6.99 -11.26
C SER A 307 16.27 6.03 -12.41
N ASN A 308 16.27 4.73 -12.14
CA ASN A 308 16.50 3.71 -13.15
C ASN A 308 15.38 3.69 -14.20
N LEU A 309 14.12 3.85 -13.77
CA LEU A 309 12.97 3.87 -14.67
C LEU A 309 13.00 5.10 -15.59
N SER A 310 13.29 6.30 -15.07
CA SER A 310 13.41 7.51 -15.88
C SER A 310 14.54 7.41 -16.89
N ARG A 311 15.69 6.86 -16.48
CA ARG A 311 16.83 6.66 -17.38
C ARG A 311 16.51 5.69 -18.49
N LEU A 312 15.96 4.52 -18.15
CA LEU A 312 15.54 3.52 -19.12
C LEU A 312 14.50 4.09 -20.11
N ALA A 313 13.53 4.88 -19.62
CA ALA A 313 12.53 5.52 -20.47
C ALA A 313 13.17 6.50 -21.47
N TRP A 314 14.13 7.30 -21.02
CA TRP A 314 14.89 8.23 -21.86
C TRP A 314 15.73 7.49 -22.90
N GLU A 315 16.50 6.48 -22.52
CA GLU A 315 17.36 5.69 -23.43
C GLU A 315 16.54 5.02 -24.55
N ARG A 316 15.38 4.45 -24.19
CA ARG A 316 14.46 3.86 -25.17
C ARG A 316 13.88 4.90 -26.12
N HIS A 317 13.55 6.09 -25.63
CA HIS A 317 13.08 7.17 -26.47
C HIS A 317 14.17 7.60 -27.47
N GLN A 318 15.41 7.82 -27.01
CA GLN A 318 16.53 8.22 -27.88
C GLN A 318 16.81 7.16 -28.95
N THR A 319 16.92 5.89 -28.54
CA THR A 319 17.12 4.76 -29.47
C THR A 319 16.05 4.73 -30.58
N ARG A 320 14.80 5.06 -30.24
CA ARG A 320 13.69 5.10 -31.19
C ARG A 320 13.82 6.27 -32.17
N VAL A 321 14.15 7.46 -31.68
CA VAL A 321 14.35 8.67 -32.51
C VAL A 321 15.50 8.46 -33.50
N GLU A 322 16.63 7.91 -33.02
CA GLU A 322 17.78 7.56 -33.85
C GLU A 322 17.41 6.57 -34.97
N LYS A 323 16.72 5.47 -34.62
CA LYS A 323 16.27 4.46 -35.59
C LYS A 323 15.28 5.02 -36.61
N ALA A 324 14.43 5.96 -36.20
CA ALA A 324 13.46 6.59 -37.08
C ALA A 324 14.10 7.60 -38.06
N ARG A 325 15.41 7.92 -37.93
CA ARG A 325 16.08 9.02 -38.64
C ARG A 325 15.28 10.33 -38.56
N ALA A 326 14.59 10.49 -37.43
CA ALA A 326 13.80 11.69 -37.15
C ALA A 326 14.76 12.89 -37.06
N SER A 327 14.33 14.06 -37.54
CA SER A 327 15.16 15.26 -37.54
C SER A 327 15.58 15.65 -36.11
N ASP A 328 16.69 16.37 -35.95
CA ASP A 328 17.19 16.89 -34.66
C ASP A 328 16.12 17.64 -33.83
N ARG A 329 15.04 18.11 -34.46
CA ARG A 329 13.90 18.75 -33.80
C ARG A 329 13.04 17.80 -32.95
N LEU A 330 13.26 16.50 -33.05
CA LEU A 330 12.61 15.44 -32.26
C LEU A 330 13.55 14.82 -31.21
N ALA A 331 14.82 15.25 -31.16
CA ALA A 331 15.79 14.79 -30.18
C ALA A 331 15.49 15.40 -28.80
N MET A 332 15.41 14.56 -27.78
CA MET A 332 15.23 15.00 -26.40
C MET A 332 16.57 15.54 -25.87
N PRO A 333 16.58 16.57 -25.00
CA PRO A 333 17.81 16.97 -24.31
C PRO A 333 18.45 15.81 -23.57
N GLU A 334 19.75 15.93 -23.30
CA GLU A 334 20.48 14.94 -22.51
C GLU A 334 19.82 14.73 -21.14
N TYR A 335 19.89 13.49 -20.65
CA TYR A 335 19.24 13.11 -19.39
C TYR A 335 19.64 14.03 -18.22
N GLU A 336 20.92 14.36 -18.15
CA GLU A 336 21.51 15.25 -17.15
C GLU A 336 21.03 16.70 -17.29
N GLU A 337 20.74 17.16 -18.51
CA GLU A 337 20.20 18.51 -18.74
C GLU A 337 18.73 18.59 -18.28
N LEU A 338 17.93 17.57 -18.58
CA LEU A 338 16.56 17.48 -18.07
C LEU A 338 16.53 17.45 -16.53
N MET A 339 17.40 16.64 -15.92
CA MET A 339 17.50 16.55 -14.47
C MET A 339 17.92 17.88 -13.85
N ARG A 340 18.94 18.57 -14.41
CA ARG A 340 19.35 19.92 -13.98
C ARG A 340 18.19 20.89 -14.03
N GLY A 341 17.51 20.97 -15.17
CA GLY A 341 16.40 21.88 -15.36
C GLY A 341 15.25 21.63 -14.38
N LEU A 342 15.00 20.37 -13.99
CA LEU A 342 14.01 20.04 -12.97
C LEU A 342 14.48 20.43 -11.55
N VAL A 343 15.73 20.11 -11.19
CA VAL A 343 16.32 20.47 -9.90
C VAL A 343 16.31 21.99 -9.69
N ASP A 344 16.65 22.77 -10.71
CA ASP A 344 16.60 24.24 -10.65
C ASP A 344 15.19 24.75 -10.38
N ARG A 345 14.18 24.20 -11.06
CA ARG A 345 12.77 24.56 -10.80
C ARG A 345 12.33 24.18 -9.39
N ILE A 346 12.77 23.04 -8.88
CA ILE A 346 12.54 22.63 -7.48
C ILE A 346 13.18 23.63 -6.51
N PHE A 347 14.45 23.99 -6.72
CA PHE A 347 15.16 24.94 -5.85
C PHE A 347 14.60 26.36 -5.92
N GLN A 348 13.92 26.73 -7.01
CA GLN A 348 13.16 27.97 -7.16
C GLN A 348 11.75 27.89 -6.56
N GLY A 349 11.34 26.76 -5.97
CA GLY A 349 10.03 26.57 -5.36
C GLY A 349 8.87 26.37 -6.34
N LYS A 350 9.15 26.07 -7.62
CA LYS A 350 8.14 25.97 -8.68
C LYS A 350 7.45 24.60 -8.78
N GLU A 351 7.93 23.60 -8.05
CA GLU A 351 7.54 22.19 -8.19
C GLU A 351 6.84 21.61 -6.94
N GLY A 352 6.51 22.47 -5.97
CA GLY A 352 5.74 22.11 -4.77
C GLY A 352 6.51 21.32 -3.70
N PHE A 353 7.85 21.34 -3.73
CA PHE A 353 8.69 20.79 -2.67
C PHE A 353 8.75 21.79 -1.50
N THR A 354 8.75 21.28 -0.27
CA THR A 354 8.89 22.12 0.93
C THR A 354 10.34 22.58 1.12
N ASP A 355 10.56 23.65 1.90
CA ASP A 355 11.90 24.14 2.20
C ASP A 355 12.80 23.08 2.84
N SER A 356 12.23 22.22 3.68
CA SER A 356 12.93 21.09 4.30
C SER A 356 13.38 20.06 3.26
N MET A 357 12.50 19.71 2.31
CA MET A 357 12.84 18.78 1.22
C MET A 357 13.91 19.37 0.30
N ILE A 358 13.81 20.67 -0.03
CA ILE A 358 14.80 21.40 -0.82
C ILE A 358 16.16 21.40 -0.10
N ALA A 359 16.19 21.61 1.22
CA ALA A 359 17.42 21.57 2.00
C ALA A 359 18.10 20.19 1.95
N VAL A 360 17.33 19.10 2.02
CA VAL A 360 17.85 17.73 1.85
C VAL A 360 18.41 17.54 0.43
N LEU A 361 17.69 17.98 -0.59
CA LEU A 361 18.16 17.84 -1.97
C LEU A 361 19.44 18.65 -2.24
N LYS A 362 19.60 19.84 -1.66
CA LYS A 362 20.83 20.65 -1.77
C LYS A 362 22.08 19.98 -1.17
N THR A 363 21.93 18.98 -0.31
CA THR A 363 23.06 18.20 0.21
C THR A 363 23.28 16.93 -0.60
N ARG A 364 22.21 16.31 -1.09
CA ARG A 364 22.25 15.01 -1.79
C ARG A 364 22.49 15.10 -3.30
N VAL A 365 22.13 16.22 -3.93
CA VAL A 365 22.17 16.40 -5.40
C VAL A 365 23.39 17.24 -5.84
N ARG A 366 24.36 17.50 -4.94
CA ARG A 366 25.58 18.29 -5.24
C ARG A 366 26.46 17.73 -6.36
N PHE A 367 26.16 16.54 -6.87
CA PHE A 367 26.86 15.87 -7.97
C PHE A 367 26.42 16.29 -9.39
N ILE A 368 25.40 17.14 -9.52
CA ILE A 368 24.94 17.57 -10.84
C ILE A 368 25.67 18.86 -11.34
N ASP A 369 26.50 19.47 -10.48
CA ASP A 369 27.21 20.73 -10.74
C ASP A 369 28.70 20.59 -11.11
N THR A 370 29.22 19.38 -11.37
CA THR A 370 30.60 19.23 -11.87
C THR A 370 30.59 18.91 -13.36
N ASP A 371 30.88 19.93 -14.15
CA ASP A 371 31.47 19.79 -15.48
C ASP A 371 32.48 18.63 -15.49
N GLY A 372 32.32 17.74 -16.47
CA GLY A 372 33.00 16.44 -16.53
C GLY A 372 34.46 16.46 -16.10
N THR A 373 34.74 15.85 -14.95
CA THR A 373 36.00 15.17 -14.64
C THR A 373 35.75 14.23 -13.45
N PRO A 374 36.25 12.98 -13.48
CA PRO A 374 36.07 12.04 -12.39
C PRO A 374 37.16 12.23 -11.32
N GLU A 375 36.76 12.18 -10.04
CA GLU A 375 37.57 11.64 -8.95
C GLU A 375 36.75 10.63 -8.13
#